data_AF-A0A7C9IYS9-F1
#
_entry.id   AF-A0A7C9IYS9-F1
#
_cell.length_a   1.000
_cell.length_b   1.000
_cell.length_c   1.000
_cell.angle_alpha   90.00
_cell.angle_beta   90.00
_cell.angle_gamma   90.00
#
_symmetry.space_group_name_H-M   'P 1'
#
loop_
_entity.id
_entity.type
_entity.pdbx_description
1 polymer ?
#
loop_
_entity_poly.entity_id
_entity_poly.type
_entity_poly.pdbx_seq_one_letter_code
_entity_poly.pdbx_strand_id
1 'polypeptide(L)'
;MKTAKEALAKSLKTLLQTRSFDEIAVKQIVLDSGVNRQTFYYHFQDKFDCLQYLFFNEARDLIPEQILLSEWKARYLSVFRYLDVR
;
A
#
# COMPACT_ATOMS: atom_id res chain seq x y z
N MET A 1 -4.05 16.76 -3.24
CA MET A 1 -5.23 16.34 -2.48
C MET A 1 -5.21 14.82 -2.44
N LYS A 2 -5.24 14.17 -1.27
CA LYS A 2 -5.23 12.70 -1.21
C LYS A 2 -6.58 12.16 -1.69
N THR A 3 -6.57 11.24 -2.65
CA THR A 3 -7.80 10.61 -3.15
C THR A 3 -8.37 9.64 -2.11
N ALA A 4 -9.66 9.30 -2.22
CA ALA A 4 -10.25 8.28 -1.35
C ALA A 4 -9.50 6.93 -1.45
N LYS A 5 -9.03 6.57 -2.66
CA LYS A 5 -8.20 5.38 -2.91
C LYS A 5 -6.91 5.39 -2.10
N GLU A 6 -6.19 6.51 -2.08
CA GLU A 6 -4.95 6.67 -1.31
C GLU A 6 -5.19 6.68 0.21
N ALA A 7 -6.30 7.27 0.66
CA ALA A 7 -6.67 7.30 2.08
C ALA A 7 -6.94 5.88 2.61
N LEU A 8 -7.66 5.06 1.84
CA LEU A 8 -7.92 3.65 2.14
C LEU A 8 -6.62 2.83 2.22
N ALA A 9 -5.73 2.97 1.25
CA ALA A 9 -4.44 2.26 1.23
C ALA A 9 -3.54 2.67 2.40
N LYS A 10 -3.52 3.96 2.74
CA LYS A 10 -2.80 4.46 3.91
C LYS A 10 -3.37 3.89 5.21
N SER A 11 -4.68 3.82 5.35
CA SER A 11 -5.35 3.21 6.50
C SER A 11 -4.96 1.74 6.66
N LEU A 12 -4.98 0.96 5.57
CA LEU A 12 -4.51 -0.42 5.58
C LEU A 12 -3.04 -0.52 6.06
N LYS A 13 -2.16 0.35 5.57
CA LYS A 13 -0.75 0.40 6.02
C LYS A 13 -0.63 0.68 7.52
N THR A 14 -1.40 1.63 8.06
CA THR A 14 -1.41 1.95 9.49
C THR A 14 -1.86 0.74 10.32
N LEU A 15 -2.94 0.08 9.92
CA LEU A 15 -3.47 -1.09 10.62
C LEU A 15 -2.47 -2.25 10.64
N LEU A 16 -1.75 -2.46 9.54
CA LEU A 16 -0.69 -3.47 9.41
C LEU A 16 0.49 -3.26 10.38
N GLN A 17 0.66 -2.07 10.98
CA GLN A 17 1.69 -1.83 12.00
C GLN A 17 1.35 -2.47 13.35
N THR A 18 0.10 -2.86 13.57
CA THR A 18 -0.38 -3.32 14.88
C THR A 18 -1.12 -4.65 14.84
N ARG A 19 -1.49 -5.14 13.65
CA ARG A 19 -2.32 -6.34 13.45
C ARG A 19 -1.84 -7.12 12.25
N SER A 20 -2.04 -8.44 12.26
CA SER A 20 -1.78 -9.26 11.09
C SER A 20 -2.79 -8.95 9.98
N PHE A 21 -2.40 -9.19 8.72
CA PHE A 21 -3.27 -8.90 7.59
C PHE A 21 -4.59 -9.68 7.64
N ASP A 22 -4.58 -10.92 8.14
CA ASP A 22 -5.77 -11.76 8.23
C ASP A 22 -6.83 -11.21 9.20
N GLU A 23 -6.39 -10.59 10.30
CA GLU A 23 -7.27 -9.98 11.32
C GLU A 23 -7.90 -8.65 10.86
N ILE A 24 -7.33 -8.01 9.84
CA ILE A 24 -7.86 -6.76 9.31
C ILE A 24 -9.04 -7.07 8.39
N ALA A 25 -10.21 -6.51 8.69
CA ALA A 25 -11.36 -6.55 7.78
C ALA A 25 -11.61 -5.16 7.16
N VAL A 26 -12.33 -5.15 6.03
CA VAL A 26 -12.68 -3.92 5.30
C VAL A 26 -13.33 -2.89 6.21
N LYS A 27 -14.14 -3.32 7.20
CA LYS A 27 -14.78 -2.43 8.17
C LYS A 27 -13.76 -1.59 8.98
N GLN A 28 -12.62 -2.15 9.37
CA GLN A 28 -11.60 -1.38 10.09
C GLN A 28 -10.91 -0.37 9.19
N ILE A 29 -10.65 -0.74 7.93
CA ILE A 29 -9.99 0.14 6.95
C ILE A 29 -10.85 1.39 6.71
N VAL A 30 -12.15 1.19 6.45
CA VAL A 30 -13.09 2.30 6.19
C VAL A 30 -13.32 3.17 7.42
N LEU A 31 -13.34 2.58 8.63
CA LEU A 31 -13.43 3.32 9.89
C LEU A 31 -12.20 4.21 10.12
N ASP A 32 -10.99 3.67 9.96
CA ASP A 32 -9.74 4.42 10.16
C ASP A 32 -9.53 5.51 9.10
N SER A 33 -9.89 5.24 7.85
CA SER A 33 -9.75 6.20 6.74
C SER A 33 -10.78 7.34 6.74
N GLY A 34 -11.91 7.19 7.44
CA GLY A 34 -13.06 8.08 7.33
C GLY A 34 -13.81 8.00 5.98
N VAL A 35 -13.47 7.04 5.12
CA VAL A 35 -14.11 6.81 3.83
C VAL A 35 -15.25 5.81 4.01
N ASN A 36 -16.38 5.99 3.33
CA ASN A 36 -17.50 5.05 3.48
C ASN A 36 -17.23 3.69 2.80
N ARG A 37 -17.98 2.66 3.21
CA ARG A 37 -17.79 1.28 2.71
C ARG A 37 -18.13 1.08 1.23
N GLN A 38 -19.09 1.83 0.66
CA GLN A 38 -19.38 1.75 -0.77
C GLN A 38 -18.22 2.30 -1.61
N THR A 39 -17.59 3.38 -1.16
CA THR A 39 -16.40 3.95 -1.80
C THR A 39 -15.20 3.02 -1.72
N PHE A 40 -15.08 2.20 -0.66
CA PHE A 40 -14.10 1.11 -0.66
C PHE A 40 -14.33 0.17 -1.84
N TYR A 41 -15.54 -0.37 -1.99
CA TYR A 41 -15.84 -1.33 -3.04
C TYR A 41 -15.89 -0.73 -4.45
N TYR A 42 -16.01 0.59 -4.57
CA TYR A 42 -15.79 1.30 -5.82
C TYR A 42 -14.32 1.25 -6.27
N HIS A 43 -13.38 1.27 -5.32
CA HIS A 43 -11.94 1.29 -5.61
C HIS A 43 -11.27 -0.09 -5.56
N PHE A 44 -11.77 -0.99 -4.71
CA PHE A 44 -11.14 -2.27 -4.42
C PHE A 44 -12.18 -3.38 -4.31
N GLN A 45 -11.91 -4.55 -4.90
CA GLN A 45 -12.79 -5.70 -4.77
C GLN A 45 -12.81 -6.25 -3.33
N ASP A 46 -11.65 -6.27 -2.69
CA ASP A 46 -11.45 -6.73 -1.32
C ASP A 46 -10.18 -6.12 -0.69
N LYS A 47 -9.79 -6.62 0.49
CA LYS A 47 -8.57 -6.15 1.17
C LYS A 47 -7.27 -6.58 0.48
N PHE A 48 -7.29 -7.64 -0.34
CA PHE A 48 -6.11 -8.09 -1.09
C PHE A 48 -5.83 -7.15 -2.27
N ASP A 49 -6.87 -6.73 -2.98
CA ASP A 49 -6.74 -5.72 -4.04
C ASP A 49 -6.24 -4.37 -3.48
N CYS A 50 -6.73 -3.98 -2.30
CA CYS A 50 -6.23 -2.81 -1.59
C CYS A 50 -4.73 -2.95 -1.19
N LEU A 51 -4.34 -4.13 -0.72
CA LEU A 51 -2.94 -4.44 -0.37
C LEU A 51 -2.03 -4.42 -1.60
N GLN A 52 -2.49 -4.99 -2.71
CA GLN A 52 -1.77 -4.97 -3.98
C GLN A 52 -1.54 -3.52 -4.42
N TYR A 53 -2.58 -2.69 -4.42
CA TYR A 53 -2.44 -1.28 -4.76
C TYR A 53 -1.45 -0.55 -3.85
N LEU A 54 -1.49 -0.80 -2.54
CA LEU A 54 -0.52 -0.24 -1.59
C LEU A 54 0.92 -0.58 -2.00
N PHE A 55 1.22 -1.86 -2.22
CA PHE A 55 2.57 -2.29 -2.58
C PHE A 55 3.01 -1.76 -3.94
N PHE A 56 2.13 -1.74 -4.94
CA PHE A 56 2.46 -1.16 -6.25
C PHE A 56 2.76 0.33 -6.18
N ASN A 57 2.03 1.06 -5.34
CA ASN A 57 2.26 2.49 -5.16
C ASN A 57 3.61 2.74 -4.45
N GLU A 58 3.92 1.99 -3.41
CA GLU A 58 5.22 2.11 -2.72
C GLU A 58 6.39 1.68 -3.60
N ALA A 59 6.23 0.60 -4.38
CA ALA A 59 7.24 0.17 -5.33
C ALA A 59 7.53 1.24 -6.40
N ARG A 60 6.50 1.96 -6.86
CA ARG A 60 6.65 3.07 -7.81
C ARG A 60 7.43 4.24 -7.22
N ASP A 61 7.23 4.54 -5.95
CA ASP A 61 7.99 5.59 -5.26
C ASP A 61 9.47 5.18 -5.05
N LEU A 62 9.75 3.88 -4.95
CA LEU A 62 11.09 3.33 -4.73
C LEU A 62 11.87 3.05 -6.03
N ILE A 63 11.15 2.69 -7.09
CA ILE A 63 11.71 2.21 -8.36
C ILE A 63 11.26 3.16 -9.47
N PRO A 64 12.17 3.95 -10.05
CA PRO A 64 11.83 4.78 -11.20
C PRO A 64 11.42 3.92 -12.39
N GLU A 65 10.56 4.46 -13.25
CA GLU A 65 10.05 3.77 -14.45
C GLU A 65 11.17 3.28 -15.39
N GLN A 66 12.31 3.97 -15.37
CA GLN A 66 13.51 3.56 -16.09
C GLN A 66 14.67 3.37 -15.12
N ILE A 67 15.32 2.21 -15.19
CA ILE A 67 16.52 1.88 -14.41
C ILE A 67 17.71 1.82 -15.38
N LEU A 68 18.70 2.68 -15.15
CA LEU A 68 19.97 2.58 -15.86
C LEU A 68 20.71 1.31 -15.43
N LEU A 69 21.37 0.62 -16.38
CA LEU A 69 22.16 -0.59 -16.10
C LEU A 69 23.29 -0.33 -15.09
N SER A 70 23.79 0.91 -14.99
CA SER A 70 24.78 1.29 -13.97
C SER A 70 24.20 1.32 -12.55
N GLU A 71 22.88 1.48 -12.40
CA GLU A 71 22.21 1.73 -11.13
C GLU A 71 21.38 0.55 -10.62
N TRP A 72 21.25 -0.54 -11.38
CA TRP A 72 20.36 -1.66 -11.03
C TRP A 72 20.66 -2.22 -9.64
N LYS A 73 21.95 -2.30 -9.23
CA LYS A 73 22.33 -2.75 -7.89
C LYS A 73 21.81 -1.81 -6.80
N ALA A 74 21.91 -0.50 -7.01
CA ALA A 74 21.44 0.50 -6.06
C ALA A 74 19.92 0.53 -5.95
N ARG A 75 19.21 0.34 -7.07
CA ARG A 75 17.74 0.22 -7.10
C ARG A 75 17.25 -1.10 -6.52
N TYR A 76 17.93 -2.20 -6.80
CA TYR A 76 17.64 -3.47 -6.16
C TYR A 76 17.80 -3.34 -4.63
N LEU A 77 18.90 -2.72 -4.17
CA LEU A 77 19.15 -2.51 -2.75
C LEU A 77 18.11 -1.60 -2.06
N SER A 78 17.46 -0.64 -2.75
CA SER A 78 16.38 0.14 -2.15
C SER A 78 15.14 -0.70 -1.86
N VAL A 79 14.82 -1.68 -2.72
CA VAL A 79 13.74 -2.65 -2.46
C VAL A 79 14.08 -3.53 -1.26
N PHE A 80 15.30 -4.05 -1.16
CA PHE A 80 15.72 -4.85 0.00
C PHE A 80 15.62 -4.07 1.30
N ARG A 81 16.14 -2.83 1.35
CA ARG A 81 16.03 -1.99 2.54
C ARG A 81 14.58 -1.69 2.91
N TYR A 82 13.69 -1.56 1.93
CA TYR A 82 12.28 -1.36 2.20
C TYR A 82 11.64 -2.60 2.87
N LEU A 83 12.04 -3.81 2.46
CA LEU A 83 11.54 -5.06 3.03
C LEU A 83 12.15 -5.40 4.40
N ASP A 84 13.43 -5.07 4.61
CA ASP A 84 14.21 -5.43 5.80
C ASP A 84 13.93 -4.53 7.02
N VAL A 85 13.36 -3.34 6.81
CA VAL A 85 13.02 -2.37 7.87
C VAL A 85 11.66 -2.67 8.52
N ARG A 86 11.10 -3.87 8.32
CA ARG A 86 9.86 -4.33 8.98
C ARG A 86 10.09 -5.60 9.79
#